data_AF-A0A662ENB6-F1
#
_entry.id   AF-A0A662ENB6-F1
#
_cell.length_a   1.000
_cell.length_b   1.000
_cell.length_c   1.000
_cell.angle_alpha   90.00
_cell.angle_beta   90.00
_cell.angle_gamma   90.00
#
_symmetry.space_group_name_H-M   'P 1'
#
loop_
_entity.id
_entity.type
_entity.pdbx_description
1 polymer ?
#
loop_
_entity_poly.entity_id
_entity_poly.type
_entity_poly.pdbx_seq_one_letter_code
_entity_poly.pdbx_strand_id
1 'polypeptide(L)'
;MAEFSQREAPAILSWGDGTWLAWSGEVDGGRAPVLRMVDPQGEPSEPKAVPLPEELLYAGRPQLALAGGGAWLLFLAREAASGPRSLYVLPLSLGGEPTGSSLHLLPESGIGIRSYSSAGMEDAVWAAVEDDQGVIWLFRLDVGTGETSRWRLGPGETPALAAGEEEVHLVWARPVGDFCALLYAEVEESPASPVELRRFPLNTGTIPSPPALALGAGWAYAAIGFEYRGGELAGTAEVWICAFPVGSPQEAHCFSLRLPGAIPSDRSLAVDGLALSPLPSQLAIRPTNLYQPRGGPAAGEHALMTLGAKLYRRGGAQVQPVVVAFSAGVPVAWGPIAVSRDFSYYTTLTRSGRGWHAAWLDMLGYGEYRLYYAATPVGEREALDRVGWDDVVYFLGTAASGMVGGLALIPLFLIASVPGLALIFFHYLVGGEESLRYRWPKVLLTLGLLPYLILKIALAGVFGGVPFAQWLSQPTATAAGWVIPFIPALFGAAAVLIYVRRSTEPTVFPAWAAFVITDLMFTVIVLGPAFAGG
;
A
#
# COMPACT_ATOMS: atom_id res chain seq x y z
N MET A 1 16.84 -25.09 9.34
CA MET A 1 15.49 -24.50 9.48
C MET A 1 15.61 -23.08 8.95
N ALA A 2 15.15 -22.83 7.72
CA ALA A 2 15.35 -21.54 7.05
C ALA A 2 14.32 -20.53 7.57
N GLU A 3 14.82 -19.52 8.26
CA GLU A 3 14.04 -18.40 8.77
C GLU A 3 13.67 -17.48 7.59
N PHE A 4 12.65 -17.87 6.83
CA PHE A 4 12.07 -17.03 5.78
C PHE A 4 11.17 -15.95 6.40
N SER A 5 11.76 -15.05 7.19
CA SER A 5 11.10 -13.78 7.48
C SER A 5 11.24 -12.91 6.23
N GLN A 6 10.38 -13.13 5.23
CA GLN A 6 10.25 -12.32 4.02
C GLN A 6 9.71 -10.89 4.31
N ARG A 7 9.81 -10.43 5.57
CA ARG A 7 9.37 -9.12 6.05
C ARG A 7 10.51 -8.10 6.01
N GLU A 8 11.20 -8.01 4.89
CA GLU A 8 12.33 -7.08 4.74
C GLU A 8 11.88 -5.90 3.91
N ALA A 9 12.08 -4.69 4.43
CA ALA A 9 11.72 -3.49 3.68
C ALA A 9 12.57 -3.40 2.40
N PRO A 10 11.97 -3.02 1.26
CA PRO A 10 12.74 -2.75 0.06
C PRO A 10 13.53 -1.46 0.27
N ALA A 11 14.77 -1.44 -0.21
CA ALA A 11 15.55 -0.22 -0.27
C ALA A 11 15.26 0.51 -1.58
N ILE A 12 15.28 1.83 -1.53
CA ILE A 12 15.14 2.70 -2.70
C ILE A 12 16.13 3.85 -2.59
N LEU A 13 16.86 4.12 -3.66
CA LEU A 13 17.81 5.23 -3.75
C LEU A 13 17.82 5.83 -5.15
N SER A 14 17.57 7.13 -5.25
CA SER A 14 17.80 7.85 -6.51
C SER A 14 19.26 8.26 -6.62
N TRP A 15 19.94 7.78 -7.66
CA TRP A 15 21.37 8.00 -7.87
C TRP A 15 21.77 7.83 -9.33
N GLY A 16 22.65 8.71 -9.82
CA GLY A 16 22.92 8.86 -11.24
C GLY A 16 21.66 9.34 -11.95
N ASP A 17 21.38 8.76 -13.13
CA ASP A 17 20.18 9.09 -13.89
C ASP A 17 18.94 8.27 -13.44
N GLY A 18 19.13 7.18 -12.71
CA GLY A 18 18.08 6.23 -12.35
C GLY A 18 17.67 6.25 -10.87
N THR A 19 16.65 5.45 -10.58
CA THR A 19 16.26 5.08 -9.22
C THR A 19 16.47 3.60 -9.00
N TRP A 20 17.29 3.26 -8.01
CA TRP A 20 17.68 1.90 -7.66
C TRP A 20 16.76 1.34 -6.59
N LEU A 21 16.31 0.10 -6.81
CA LEU A 21 15.57 -0.73 -5.88
C LEU A 21 16.47 -1.87 -5.43
N ALA A 22 16.46 -2.19 -4.14
CA ALA A 22 17.13 -3.37 -3.62
C ALA A 22 16.20 -4.20 -2.72
N TRP A 23 16.24 -5.53 -2.87
CA TRP A 23 15.55 -6.47 -2.01
C TRP A 23 16.34 -7.78 -1.92
N SER A 24 15.96 -8.65 -0.99
CA SER A 24 16.59 -9.96 -0.87
C SER A 24 15.87 -10.98 -1.76
N GLY A 25 16.56 -11.50 -2.77
CA GLY A 25 16.04 -12.53 -3.68
C GLY A 25 16.69 -13.90 -3.45
N GLU A 26 16.06 -14.95 -3.95
CA GLU A 26 16.67 -16.27 -4.07
C GLU A 26 17.53 -16.34 -5.34
N VAL A 27 18.78 -16.75 -5.19
CA VAL A 27 19.79 -16.85 -6.26
C VAL A 27 20.61 -18.11 -6.02
N ASP A 28 20.64 -19.03 -6.99
CA ASP A 28 21.40 -20.29 -6.94
C ASP A 28 21.19 -21.13 -5.66
N GLY A 29 19.97 -21.12 -5.13
CA GLY A 29 19.61 -21.84 -3.88
C GLY A 29 20.06 -21.14 -2.59
N GLY A 30 20.68 -19.97 -2.70
CA GLY A 30 20.99 -19.05 -1.60
C GLY A 30 20.13 -17.79 -1.62
N ARG A 31 20.43 -16.84 -0.72
CA ARG A 31 19.79 -15.52 -0.65
C ARG A 31 20.82 -14.44 -0.89
N ALA A 32 20.54 -13.52 -1.80
CA ALA A 32 21.42 -12.40 -2.13
C ALA A 32 20.63 -11.09 -2.31
N PRO A 33 21.28 -9.92 -2.13
CA PRO A 33 20.74 -8.65 -2.57
C PRO A 33 20.54 -8.68 -4.08
N VAL A 34 19.35 -8.32 -4.52
CA VAL A 34 18.99 -8.13 -5.93
C VAL A 34 18.73 -6.66 -6.13
N LEU A 35 19.35 -6.11 -7.17
CA LEU A 35 19.18 -4.73 -7.60
C LEU A 35 18.35 -4.64 -8.87
N ARG A 36 17.59 -3.55 -8.97
CA ARG A 36 16.90 -3.16 -10.19
C ARG A 36 16.93 -1.65 -10.32
N MET A 37 17.27 -1.15 -11.49
CA MET A 37 17.21 0.28 -11.78
C MET A 37 15.93 0.57 -12.56
N VAL A 38 15.27 1.68 -12.23
CA VAL A 38 14.28 2.32 -13.08
C VAL A 38 14.92 3.56 -13.70
N ASP A 39 14.93 3.62 -15.02
CA ASP A 39 15.53 4.74 -15.75
C ASP A 39 14.61 6.00 -15.74
N PRO A 40 15.06 7.16 -16.25
CA PRO A 40 14.23 8.36 -16.36
C PRO A 40 12.96 8.21 -17.20
N GLN A 41 12.89 7.21 -18.06
CA GLN A 41 11.76 6.89 -18.93
C GLN A 41 10.77 5.95 -18.24
N GLY A 42 11.07 5.48 -17.04
CA GLY A 42 10.24 4.54 -16.28
C GLY A 42 10.39 3.09 -16.73
N GLU A 43 11.40 2.79 -17.56
CA GLU A 43 11.69 1.42 -17.99
C GLU A 43 12.57 0.74 -16.94
N PRO A 44 12.09 -0.39 -16.37
CA PRO A 44 12.83 -1.06 -15.33
C PRO A 44 13.81 -2.07 -15.94
N SER A 45 15.08 -2.02 -15.52
CA SER A 45 16.12 -2.96 -15.93
C SER A 45 15.77 -4.41 -15.55
N GLU A 46 16.49 -5.39 -16.09
CA GLU A 46 16.41 -6.74 -15.53
C GLU A 46 16.91 -6.75 -14.08
N PRO A 47 16.26 -7.50 -13.17
CA PRO A 47 16.78 -7.72 -11.83
C PRO A 47 18.14 -8.42 -11.87
N LYS A 48 19.13 -7.88 -11.17
CA LYS A 48 20.49 -8.43 -11.11
C LYS A 48 20.90 -8.73 -9.67
N ALA A 49 21.34 -9.95 -9.43
CA ALA A 49 21.96 -10.32 -8.16
C ALA A 49 23.31 -9.61 -8.00
N VAL A 50 23.56 -9.04 -6.82
CA VAL A 50 24.86 -8.45 -6.51
C VAL A 50 25.88 -9.57 -6.34
N PRO A 51 27.00 -9.55 -7.09
CA PRO A 51 28.02 -10.57 -6.93
C PRO A 51 28.70 -10.40 -5.56
N LEU A 52 28.54 -11.42 -4.70
CA LEU A 52 29.13 -11.48 -3.37
C LEU A 52 30.19 -12.57 -3.29
N PRO A 53 31.17 -12.48 -2.36
CA PRO A 53 32.10 -13.57 -2.10
C PRO A 53 31.38 -14.89 -1.81
N GLU A 54 31.88 -16.00 -2.36
CA GLU A 54 31.27 -17.35 -2.23
C GLU A 54 31.15 -17.82 -0.76
N GLU A 55 31.96 -17.23 0.13
CA GLU A 55 31.98 -17.53 1.56
C GLU A 55 30.73 -17.01 2.31
N LEU A 56 29.94 -16.10 1.73
CA LEU A 56 28.78 -15.51 2.40
C LEU A 56 27.51 -16.37 2.21
N LEU A 57 27.16 -17.11 3.27
CA LEU A 57 26.02 -18.03 3.36
C LEU A 57 24.75 -17.36 3.90
N TYR A 58 24.21 -16.38 3.15
CA TYR A 58 22.98 -15.59 3.37
C TYR A 58 23.35 -14.13 3.24
N ALA A 59 22.72 -13.39 2.35
CA ALA A 59 22.85 -11.95 2.29
C ALA A 59 21.45 -11.33 2.08
N GLY A 60 21.01 -10.56 3.07
CA GLY A 60 19.65 -10.01 3.07
C GLY A 60 19.51 -8.70 3.85
N ARG A 61 18.28 -8.19 3.92
CA ARG A 61 17.94 -6.85 4.40
C ARG A 61 18.79 -5.76 3.73
N PRO A 62 18.81 -5.65 2.40
CA PRO A 62 19.58 -4.59 1.76
C PRO A 62 19.04 -3.22 2.16
N GLN A 63 19.94 -2.27 2.39
CA GLN A 63 19.66 -0.83 2.44
C GLN A 63 20.64 -0.11 1.52
N LEU A 64 20.18 0.99 0.94
CA LEU A 64 20.96 1.83 0.04
C LEU A 64 21.16 3.18 0.71
N ALA A 65 22.40 3.68 0.70
CA ALA A 65 22.77 4.99 1.20
C ALA A 65 23.59 5.74 0.15
N LEU A 66 23.46 7.05 0.08
CA LEU A 66 24.29 7.92 -0.76
C LEU A 66 25.32 8.64 0.11
N ALA A 67 26.61 8.42 -0.14
CA ALA A 67 27.69 9.05 0.60
C ALA A 67 28.92 9.24 -0.29
N GLY A 68 29.62 10.37 -0.17
CA GLY A 68 30.75 10.73 -1.04
C GLY A 68 30.39 10.82 -2.52
N GLY A 69 29.14 11.12 -2.85
CA GLY A 69 28.61 11.11 -4.23
C GLY A 69 28.40 9.72 -4.84
N GLY A 70 28.71 8.65 -4.11
CA GLY A 70 28.53 7.25 -4.53
C GLY A 70 27.42 6.55 -3.76
N ALA A 71 26.83 5.53 -4.38
CA ALA A 71 25.88 4.66 -3.69
C ALA A 71 26.61 3.55 -2.93
N TRP A 72 26.09 3.23 -1.76
CA TRP A 72 26.57 2.17 -0.88
C TRP A 72 25.44 1.19 -0.59
N LEU A 73 25.74 -0.09 -0.71
CA LEU A 73 24.87 -1.19 -0.31
C LEU A 73 25.27 -1.67 1.07
N LEU A 74 24.32 -1.64 2.00
CA LEU A 74 24.43 -2.27 3.30
C LEU A 74 23.58 -3.53 3.31
N PHE A 75 24.06 -4.62 3.91
CA PHE A 75 23.29 -5.87 4.03
C PHE A 75 23.80 -6.72 5.19
N LEU A 76 22.92 -7.57 5.72
CA LEU A 76 23.31 -8.58 6.70
C LEU A 76 23.73 -9.86 6.02
N ALA A 77 24.91 -10.38 6.38
CA ALA A 77 25.39 -11.67 5.90
C ALA A 77 25.98 -12.55 7.02
N ARG A 78 26.23 -13.83 6.73
CA ARG A 78 26.99 -14.74 7.62
C ARG A 78 27.95 -15.60 6.80
N GLU A 79 29.12 -15.87 7.34
CA GLU A 79 30.15 -16.69 6.68
C GLU A 79 29.93 -18.20 6.87
N ALA A 80 29.22 -18.57 7.94
CA ALA A 80 28.91 -19.96 8.27
C ALA A 80 27.42 -20.09 8.59
N ALA A 81 26.82 -21.25 8.31
CA ALA A 81 25.39 -21.50 8.59
C ALA A 81 25.00 -21.28 10.05
N SER A 82 25.92 -21.56 10.99
CA SER A 82 25.77 -21.35 12.44
C SER A 82 26.50 -20.09 12.95
N GLY A 83 27.10 -19.30 12.06
CA GLY A 83 27.82 -18.10 12.42
C GLY A 83 26.90 -16.91 12.75
N PRO A 84 27.40 -15.92 13.51
CA PRO A 84 26.68 -14.69 13.77
C PRO A 84 26.43 -13.92 12.46
N ARG A 85 25.27 -13.25 12.38
CA ARG A 85 25.00 -12.29 11.29
C ARG A 85 25.87 -11.06 11.49
N SER A 86 26.37 -10.51 10.41
CA SER A 86 27.22 -9.34 10.40
C SER A 86 26.75 -8.33 9.36
N LEU A 87 27.05 -7.06 9.59
CA LEU A 87 26.72 -5.99 8.65
C LEU A 87 27.90 -5.80 7.70
N TYR A 88 27.62 -5.90 6.40
CA TYR A 88 28.57 -5.63 5.34
C TYR A 88 28.17 -4.34 4.64
N VAL A 89 29.17 -3.56 4.23
CA VAL A 89 29.02 -2.30 3.50
C VAL A 89 29.84 -2.38 2.22
N LEU A 90 29.22 -2.07 1.08
CA LEU A 90 29.82 -2.28 -0.23
C LEU A 90 29.57 -1.07 -1.14
N PRO A 91 30.61 -0.43 -1.69
CA PRO A 91 30.43 0.68 -2.63
C PRO A 91 29.99 0.15 -4.00
N LEU A 92 29.01 0.83 -4.60
CA LEU A 92 28.47 0.50 -5.91
C LEU A 92 28.99 1.46 -6.99
N SER A 93 29.07 0.96 -8.23
CA SER A 93 29.26 1.74 -9.46
C SER A 93 27.91 2.20 -10.00
N LEU A 94 27.89 3.19 -10.91
CA LEU A 94 26.66 3.67 -11.53
C LEU A 94 25.82 2.58 -12.21
N GLY A 95 26.42 1.43 -12.54
CA GLY A 95 25.73 0.25 -13.07
C GLY A 95 25.23 -0.74 -12.02
N GLY A 96 25.36 -0.43 -10.73
CA GLY A 96 24.98 -1.31 -9.62
C GLY A 96 26.01 -2.38 -9.28
N GLU A 97 27.18 -2.40 -9.94
CA GLU A 97 28.24 -3.37 -9.65
C GLU A 97 29.09 -2.94 -8.45
N PRO A 98 29.57 -3.88 -7.62
CA PRO A 98 30.57 -3.59 -6.59
C PRO A 98 31.84 -2.96 -7.17
N THR A 99 32.34 -1.90 -6.54
CA THR A 99 33.57 -1.20 -6.97
C THR A 99 34.77 -1.46 -6.07
N GLY A 100 34.57 -2.14 -4.94
CA GLY A 100 35.60 -2.47 -3.97
C GLY A 100 35.23 -3.69 -3.13
N SER A 101 36.08 -4.01 -2.16
CA SER A 101 35.81 -5.08 -1.19
C SER A 101 34.73 -4.66 -0.19
N SER A 102 33.92 -5.62 0.26
CA SER A 102 32.96 -5.37 1.33
C SER A 102 33.69 -5.09 2.65
N LEU A 103 33.31 -4.01 3.31
CA LEU A 103 33.77 -3.68 4.66
C LEU A 103 32.83 -4.33 5.68
N HIS A 104 33.41 -4.83 6.77
CA HIS A 104 32.71 -5.61 7.77
C HIS A 104 32.56 -4.79 9.05
N LEU A 105 31.32 -4.50 9.45
CA LEU A 105 31.01 -3.76 10.67
C LEU A 105 30.53 -4.73 11.76
N LEU A 106 31.35 -4.86 12.81
CA LEU A 106 31.09 -5.73 13.95
C LEU A 106 31.05 -4.94 15.28
N PRO A 107 30.03 -5.17 16.14
CA PRO A 107 29.97 -4.56 17.45
C PRO A 107 31.12 -5.06 18.34
N GLU A 108 31.17 -6.37 18.55
CA GLU A 108 32.19 -7.10 19.29
C GLU A 108 32.41 -8.47 18.64
N SER A 109 33.57 -9.08 18.86
CA SER A 109 33.90 -10.37 18.27
C SER A 109 32.93 -11.45 18.74
N GLY A 110 32.25 -12.11 17.79
CA GLY A 110 31.35 -13.24 18.06
C GLY A 110 29.91 -12.87 18.40
N ILE A 111 29.54 -11.58 18.45
CA ILE A 111 28.16 -11.13 18.63
C ILE A 111 27.55 -10.79 17.27
N GLY A 112 26.39 -11.37 16.96
CA GLY A 112 25.69 -11.11 15.71
C GLY A 112 24.78 -9.88 15.74
N ILE A 113 24.37 -9.44 14.56
CA ILE A 113 23.46 -8.31 14.35
C ILE A 113 22.07 -8.83 13.99
N ARG A 114 21.06 -8.36 14.74
CA ARG A 114 19.65 -8.72 14.56
C ARG A 114 18.93 -7.79 13.60
N SER A 115 19.17 -6.48 13.72
CA SER A 115 18.51 -5.45 12.90
C SER A 115 19.43 -4.24 12.72
N TYR A 116 19.17 -3.43 11.69
CA TYR A 116 19.91 -2.19 11.48
C TYR A 116 19.12 -1.17 10.65
N SER A 117 19.55 0.08 10.75
CA SER A 117 19.14 1.21 9.89
C SER A 117 20.39 1.98 9.49
N SER A 118 20.37 2.54 8.29
CA SER A 118 21.50 3.27 7.71
C SER A 118 21.07 4.61 7.16
N ALA A 119 22.01 5.55 7.14
CA ALA A 119 21.88 6.84 6.50
C ALA A 119 23.23 7.22 5.87
N GLY A 120 23.20 7.93 4.74
CA GLY A 120 24.38 8.48 4.11
C GLY A 120 24.48 9.98 4.35
N MET A 121 25.68 10.45 4.68
CA MET A 121 26.04 11.87 4.74
C MET A 121 27.10 12.16 3.67
N GLU A 122 27.49 13.42 3.49
CA GLU A 122 28.42 13.82 2.43
C GLU A 122 29.75 13.04 2.47
N ASP A 123 30.29 12.78 3.66
CA ASP A 123 31.61 12.19 3.88
C ASP A 123 31.58 10.77 4.49
N ALA A 124 30.41 10.29 4.93
CA ALA A 124 30.32 9.07 5.72
C ALA A 124 29.03 8.27 5.51
N VAL A 125 29.14 6.95 5.68
CA VAL A 125 28.00 6.05 5.84
C VAL A 125 27.81 5.79 7.33
N TRP A 126 26.61 6.03 7.82
CA TRP A 126 26.22 5.76 9.20
C TRP A 126 25.32 4.53 9.29
N ALA A 127 25.53 3.70 10.30
CA ALA A 127 24.69 2.54 10.56
C ALA A 127 24.44 2.37 12.06
N ALA A 128 23.17 2.33 12.44
CA ALA A 128 22.74 1.97 13.78
C ALA A 128 22.27 0.52 13.77
N VAL A 129 22.80 -0.31 14.67
CA VAL A 129 22.55 -1.75 14.69
C VAL A 129 22.05 -2.18 16.07
N GLU A 130 21.16 -3.16 16.07
CA GLU A 130 20.78 -3.94 17.25
C GLU A 130 21.53 -5.26 17.20
N ASP A 131 22.31 -5.56 18.23
CA ASP A 131 22.99 -6.84 18.33
C ASP A 131 22.07 -7.96 18.87
N ASP A 132 22.53 -9.21 18.82
CA ASP A 132 21.75 -10.37 19.28
C ASP A 132 21.50 -10.35 20.81
N GLN A 133 22.18 -9.48 21.56
CA GLN A 133 21.99 -9.23 22.99
C GLN A 133 21.02 -8.08 23.31
N GLY A 134 20.48 -7.40 22.29
CA GLY A 134 19.56 -6.27 22.46
C GLY A 134 20.28 -4.97 22.88
N VAL A 135 21.52 -4.79 22.45
CA VAL A 135 22.27 -3.53 22.61
C VAL A 135 22.31 -2.79 21.27
N ILE A 136 22.08 -1.48 21.34
CA ILE A 136 22.23 -0.57 20.21
C ILE A 136 23.67 -0.10 20.11
N TRP A 137 24.21 -0.21 18.90
CA TRP A 137 25.51 0.31 18.51
C TRP A 137 25.34 1.26 17.33
N LEU A 138 26.23 2.25 17.25
CA LEU A 138 26.32 3.17 16.13
C LEU A 138 27.69 3.02 15.48
N PHE A 139 27.72 3.01 14.15
CA PHE A 139 28.91 2.98 13.32
C PHE A 139 28.94 4.20 12.40
N ARG A 140 30.13 4.77 12.24
CA ARG A 140 30.48 5.74 11.18
C ARG A 140 31.57 5.10 10.34
N LEU A 141 31.34 4.97 9.04
CA LEU A 141 32.35 4.63 8.05
C LEU A 141 32.69 5.88 7.25
N ASP A 142 33.93 6.34 7.35
CA ASP A 142 34.43 7.44 6.53
C ASP A 142 34.65 6.96 5.09
N VAL A 143 34.02 7.62 4.12
CA VAL A 143 34.07 7.22 2.70
C VAL A 143 35.43 7.54 2.08
N GLY A 144 36.15 8.55 2.58
CA GLY A 144 37.45 8.96 2.05
C GLY A 144 38.60 8.10 2.56
N THR A 145 38.63 7.84 3.87
CA THR A 145 39.72 7.10 4.51
C THR A 145 39.44 5.61 4.68
N GLY A 146 38.17 5.21 4.69
CA GLY A 146 37.75 3.86 5.06
C GLY A 146 37.82 3.59 6.56
N GLU A 147 38.11 4.59 7.39
CA GLU A 147 38.16 4.45 8.85
C GLU A 147 36.77 4.24 9.43
N THR A 148 36.67 3.32 10.40
CA THR A 148 35.42 3.00 11.08
C THR A 148 35.47 3.44 12.53
N SER A 149 34.50 4.26 12.95
CA SER A 149 34.26 4.59 14.35
C SER A 149 33.02 3.86 14.86
N ARG A 150 33.01 3.48 16.15
CA ARG A 150 31.89 2.75 16.76
C ARG A 150 31.60 3.21 18.18
N TRP A 151 30.33 3.24 18.55
CA TRP A 151 29.86 3.62 19.87
C TRP A 151 28.79 2.66 20.39
N ARG A 152 28.87 2.33 21.67
CA ARG A 152 27.86 1.53 22.38
C ARG A 152 26.86 2.47 23.06
N LEU A 153 25.59 2.42 22.65
CA LEU A 153 24.56 3.35 23.12
C LEU A 153 23.73 2.79 24.29
N GLY A 154 23.67 1.46 24.43
CA GLY A 154 22.98 0.79 25.53
C GLY A 154 21.82 -0.10 25.05
N PRO A 155 20.97 -0.58 25.97
CA PRO A 155 19.90 -1.52 25.63
C PRO A 155 18.82 -0.90 24.75
N GLY A 156 18.32 -1.65 23.78
CA GLY A 156 17.29 -1.21 22.86
C GLY A 156 17.07 -2.17 21.68
N GLU A 157 16.11 -1.84 20.85
CA GLU A 157 15.67 -2.65 19.71
C GLU A 157 15.33 -1.77 18.50
N THR A 158 15.56 -2.31 17.31
CA THR A 158 15.11 -1.74 16.02
C THR A 158 15.45 -0.26 15.82
N PRO A 159 16.73 0.14 15.76
CA PRO A 159 17.08 1.55 15.60
C PRO A 159 16.64 2.09 14.24
N ALA A 160 16.37 3.40 14.17
CA ALA A 160 16.11 4.14 12.94
C ALA A 160 16.95 5.41 12.88
N LEU A 161 17.57 5.65 11.72
CA LEU A 161 18.42 6.81 11.45
C LEU A 161 17.75 7.80 10.50
N ALA A 162 18.08 9.08 10.66
CA ALA A 162 17.82 10.12 9.69
C ALA A 162 19.05 11.04 9.59
N ALA A 163 19.48 11.35 8.37
CA ALA A 163 20.54 12.34 8.14
C ALA A 163 19.94 13.75 8.18
N GLY A 164 20.49 14.60 9.04
CA GLY A 164 20.30 16.05 9.03
C GLY A 164 21.25 16.72 8.04
N GLU A 165 21.43 18.04 8.18
CA GLU A 165 22.35 18.80 7.33
C GLU A 165 23.82 18.56 7.72
N GLU A 166 24.11 18.57 9.03
CA GLU A 166 25.48 18.43 9.57
C GLU A 166 25.62 17.24 10.52
N GLU A 167 24.52 16.62 10.92
CA GLU A 167 24.47 15.62 11.98
C GLU A 167 23.54 14.45 11.63
N VAL A 168 23.72 13.34 12.32
CA VAL A 168 22.84 12.18 12.22
C VAL A 168 21.98 12.08 13.46
N HIS A 169 20.69 11.85 13.25
CA HIS A 169 19.74 11.66 14.32
C HIS A 169 19.35 10.18 14.41
N LEU A 170 19.20 9.70 15.63
CA LEU A 170 18.93 8.30 15.94
C LEU A 170 17.75 8.19 16.89
N VAL A 171 16.84 7.25 16.61
CA VAL A 171 15.78 6.84 17.52
C VAL A 171 15.76 5.31 17.67
N TRP A 172 15.44 4.82 18.87
CA TRP A 172 15.24 3.39 19.10
C TRP A 172 14.22 3.13 20.21
N ALA A 173 13.65 1.94 20.21
CA ALA A 173 12.73 1.48 21.24
C ALA A 173 13.51 0.74 22.33
N ARG A 174 13.08 0.83 23.59
CA ARG A 174 13.61 0.05 24.70
C ARG A 174 12.48 -0.52 25.54
N PRO A 175 12.28 -1.85 25.57
CA PRO A 175 11.38 -2.48 26.53
C PRO A 175 11.87 -2.25 27.97
N VAL A 176 11.00 -1.78 28.85
CA VAL A 176 11.26 -1.52 30.28
C VAL A 176 10.06 -1.99 31.10
N GLY A 177 10.08 -3.26 31.52
CA GLY A 177 8.93 -3.88 32.19
C GLY A 177 7.71 -3.91 31.26
N ASP A 178 6.58 -3.41 31.73
CA ASP A 178 5.32 -3.31 30.97
C ASP A 178 5.25 -2.06 30.07
N PHE A 179 6.40 -1.44 29.76
CA PHE A 179 6.47 -0.24 28.94
C PHE A 179 7.49 -0.36 27.81
N CYS A 180 7.26 0.40 26.74
CA CYS A 180 8.23 0.70 25.70
C CYS A 180 8.67 2.15 25.84
N ALA A 181 9.95 2.40 26.11
CA ALA A 181 10.52 3.75 26.07
C ALA A 181 11.04 4.05 24.66
N LEU A 182 10.68 5.21 24.10
CA LEU A 182 11.26 5.73 22.87
C LEU A 182 12.42 6.66 23.23
N LEU A 183 13.62 6.32 22.76
CA LEU A 183 14.86 7.04 23.06
C LEU A 183 15.35 7.74 21.79
N TYR A 184 15.97 8.91 21.96
CA TYR A 184 16.55 9.71 20.90
C TYR A 184 17.98 10.11 21.24
N ALA A 185 18.86 10.15 20.25
CA ALA A 185 20.18 10.73 20.35
C ALA A 185 20.54 11.47 19.06
N GLU A 186 21.27 12.56 19.22
CA GLU A 186 21.85 13.38 18.17
C GLU A 186 23.36 13.08 18.08
N VAL A 187 23.89 13.10 16.87
CA VAL A 187 25.26 12.65 16.59
C VAL A 187 25.93 13.56 15.57
N GLU A 188 26.83 14.40 16.06
CA GLU A 188 27.77 15.16 15.23
C GLU A 188 29.04 14.31 15.01
N GLU A 189 30.06 14.47 15.86
CA GLU A 189 31.27 13.61 15.87
C GLU A 189 31.11 12.39 16.78
N SER A 190 30.30 12.52 17.82
CA SER A 190 30.04 11.46 18.80
C SER A 190 28.62 11.57 19.33
N PRO A 191 28.00 10.44 19.74
CA PRO A 191 26.61 10.44 20.14
C PRO A 191 26.42 11.17 21.47
N ALA A 192 25.46 12.11 21.50
CA ALA A 192 24.99 12.72 22.72
C ALA A 192 24.36 11.67 23.66
N SER A 193 24.20 12.04 24.94
CA SER A 193 23.51 11.17 25.89
C SER A 193 22.06 10.95 25.46
N PRO A 194 21.56 9.69 25.41
CA PRO A 194 20.21 9.41 24.95
C PRO A 194 19.15 10.09 25.82
N VAL A 195 18.16 10.72 25.18
CA VAL A 195 17.01 11.35 25.82
C VAL A 195 15.79 10.45 25.65
N GLU A 196 15.08 10.19 26.75
CA GLU A 196 13.81 9.47 26.72
C GLU A 196 12.69 10.43 26.32
N LEU A 197 12.16 10.27 25.11
CA LEU A 197 11.08 11.10 24.59
C LEU A 197 9.75 10.78 25.27
N ARG A 198 9.43 9.49 25.41
CA ARG A 198 8.18 9.02 26.01
C ARG A 198 8.23 7.53 26.38
N ARG A 199 7.40 7.15 27.36
CA ARG A 199 7.02 5.76 27.65
C ARG A 199 5.60 5.45 27.19
N PHE A 200 5.44 4.29 26.58
CA PHE A 200 4.17 3.76 26.11
C PHE A 200 3.86 2.44 26.81
N PRO A 201 2.61 2.18 27.23
CA PRO A 201 2.27 0.90 27.84
C PRO A 201 2.35 -0.25 26.82
N LEU A 202 3.02 -1.33 27.19
CA LEU A 202 3.10 -2.60 26.46
C LEU A 202 2.20 -3.63 27.13
N ASN A 203 0.89 -3.51 26.91
CA ASN A 203 -0.06 -4.49 27.41
C ASN A 203 0.14 -5.85 26.72
N THR A 204 -0.28 -6.94 27.37
CA THR A 204 -0.24 -8.28 26.78
C THR A 204 -0.90 -8.32 25.40
N GLY A 205 -0.18 -8.83 24.40
CA GLY A 205 -0.64 -8.89 23.01
C GLY A 205 -0.40 -7.61 22.19
N THR A 206 0.28 -6.60 22.75
CA THR A 206 0.76 -5.42 22.01
C THR A 206 2.10 -5.74 21.36
N ILE A 207 2.24 -5.43 20.06
CA ILE A 207 3.49 -5.61 19.32
C ILE A 207 3.96 -4.25 18.83
N PRO A 208 5.10 -3.74 19.32
CA PRO A 208 5.67 -2.52 18.79
C PRO A 208 6.20 -2.77 17.37
N SER A 209 5.94 -1.82 16.48
CA SER A 209 6.63 -1.71 15.19
C SER A 209 8.00 -1.08 15.38
N PRO A 210 8.96 -1.31 14.47
CA PRO A 210 10.19 -0.53 14.42
C PRO A 210 9.88 0.98 14.45
N PRO A 211 10.59 1.78 15.26
CA PRO A 211 10.45 3.22 15.25
C PRO A 211 10.91 3.81 13.91
N ALA A 212 10.53 5.06 13.70
CA ALA A 212 10.91 5.83 12.53
C ALA A 212 11.29 7.26 12.93
N LEU A 213 12.11 7.89 12.11
CA LEU A 213 12.55 9.26 12.32
C LEU A 213 12.47 10.02 11.01
N ALA A 214 11.84 11.18 11.03
CA ALA A 214 11.82 12.12 9.92
C ALA A 214 12.24 13.51 10.41
N LEU A 215 12.90 14.27 9.55
CA LEU A 215 13.41 15.61 9.84
C LEU A 215 12.82 16.61 8.82
N GLY A 216 12.61 17.85 9.25
CA GLY A 216 12.20 18.92 8.34
C GLY A 216 12.04 20.27 9.06
N ALA A 217 12.52 21.35 8.43
CA ALA A 217 12.43 22.74 8.92
C ALA A 217 12.87 22.94 10.39
N GLY A 218 13.95 22.28 10.81
CA GLY A 218 14.45 22.36 12.20
C GLY A 218 13.60 21.59 13.22
N TRP A 219 12.71 20.70 12.77
CA TRP A 219 11.95 19.79 13.62
C TRP A 219 12.33 18.34 13.35
N ALA A 220 12.33 17.54 14.42
CA ALA A 220 12.43 16.09 14.36
C ALA A 220 11.11 15.44 14.78
N TYR A 221 10.76 14.36 14.09
CA TYR A 221 9.52 13.61 14.27
C TYR A 221 9.86 12.14 14.49
N ALA A 222 9.94 11.73 15.74
CA ALA A 222 10.16 10.35 16.14
C ALA A 222 8.82 9.61 16.24
N ALA A 223 8.67 8.47 15.59
CA ALA A 223 7.44 7.69 15.56
C ALA A 223 7.64 6.27 16.06
N ILE A 224 6.60 5.70 16.66
CA ILE A 224 6.51 4.28 17.00
C ILE A 224 5.08 3.77 16.79
N GLY A 225 4.94 2.61 16.16
CA GLY A 225 3.66 1.96 15.92
C GLY A 225 3.36 0.86 16.94
N PHE A 226 2.09 0.61 17.22
CA PHE A 226 1.64 -0.50 18.07
C PHE A 226 0.52 -1.28 17.37
N GLU A 227 0.70 -2.59 17.20
CA GLU A 227 -0.35 -3.51 16.77
C GLU A 227 -0.93 -4.23 18.00
N TYR A 228 -2.25 -4.19 18.17
CA TYR A 228 -2.94 -4.87 19.26
C TYR A 228 -3.53 -6.20 18.78
N ARG A 229 -3.00 -7.32 19.27
CA ARG A 229 -3.46 -8.68 18.92
C ARG A 229 -4.31 -9.35 20.00
N GLY A 230 -4.54 -8.67 21.12
CA GLY A 230 -5.36 -9.12 22.22
C GLY A 230 -5.99 -7.97 23.00
N GLY A 231 -6.88 -8.31 23.94
CA GLY A 231 -7.61 -7.32 24.76
C GLY A 231 -8.70 -6.56 24.00
N GLU A 232 -9.15 -5.45 24.57
CA GLU A 232 -10.26 -4.64 24.02
C GLU A 232 -9.92 -3.95 22.69
N LEU A 233 -8.62 -3.78 22.41
CA LEU A 233 -8.11 -3.16 21.19
C LEU A 233 -7.71 -4.20 20.12
N ALA A 234 -8.01 -5.48 20.31
CA ALA A 234 -7.61 -6.53 19.37
C ALA A 234 -8.03 -6.23 17.92
N GLY A 235 -7.08 -6.33 16.99
CA GLY A 235 -7.26 -6.04 15.57
C GLY A 235 -7.10 -4.56 15.18
N THR A 236 -6.73 -3.70 16.13
CA THR A 236 -6.42 -2.28 15.87
C THR A 236 -4.92 -2.04 15.83
N ALA A 237 -4.52 -0.91 15.24
CA ALA A 237 -3.16 -0.44 15.26
C ALA A 237 -3.12 1.09 15.28
N GLU A 238 -2.14 1.66 15.98
CA GLU A 238 -1.93 3.09 16.04
C GLU A 238 -0.46 3.45 15.91
N VAL A 239 -0.20 4.71 15.56
CA VAL A 239 1.15 5.27 15.46
C VAL A 239 1.22 6.50 16.35
N TRP A 240 2.19 6.52 17.26
CA TRP A 240 2.50 7.68 18.09
C TRP A 240 3.65 8.46 17.48
N ILE A 241 3.54 9.78 17.53
CA ILE A 241 4.57 10.73 17.10
C ILE A 241 5.01 11.51 18.33
N CYS A 242 6.31 11.69 18.50
CA CYS A 242 6.94 12.65 19.40
C CYS A 242 7.67 13.67 18.52
N ALA A 243 7.21 14.91 18.54
CA ALA A 243 7.78 15.99 17.74
C ALA A 243 8.46 17.01 18.65
N PHE A 244 9.62 17.51 18.22
CA PHE A 244 10.44 18.47 18.97
C PHE A 244 11.31 19.29 18.01
N PRO A 245 11.70 20.52 18.39
CA PRO A 245 12.75 21.25 17.69
C PRO A 245 14.08 20.47 17.77
N VAL A 246 14.84 20.44 16.68
CA VAL A 246 16.20 19.88 16.64
C VAL A 246 17.07 20.58 17.70
N GLY A 247 17.96 19.82 18.36
CA GLY A 247 18.72 20.29 19.52
C GLY A 247 17.93 20.47 20.83
N SER A 248 16.59 20.30 20.83
CA SER A 248 15.75 20.41 22.04
C SER A 248 14.79 19.23 22.26
N PRO A 249 15.27 17.97 22.29
CA PRO A 249 14.42 16.78 22.45
C PRO A 249 13.64 16.72 23.77
N GLN A 250 14.08 17.44 24.80
CA GLN A 250 13.36 17.59 26.07
C GLN A 250 12.03 18.35 25.94
N GLU A 251 11.85 19.11 24.86
CA GLU A 251 10.62 19.85 24.58
C GLU A 251 9.60 19.01 23.80
N ALA A 252 9.84 17.69 23.66
CA ALA A 252 8.99 16.82 22.88
C ALA A 252 7.53 16.80 23.36
N HIS A 253 6.61 17.09 22.44
CA HIS A 253 5.20 16.80 22.60
C HIS A 253 4.83 15.56 21.80
N CYS A 254 4.14 14.62 22.44
CA CYS A 254 3.74 13.37 21.79
C CYS A 254 2.22 13.21 21.68
N PHE A 255 1.79 12.70 20.53
CA PHE A 255 0.38 12.48 20.19
C PHE A 255 0.20 11.21 19.34
N SER A 256 -0.98 10.59 19.41
CA SER A 256 -1.36 9.50 18.50
C SER A 256 -1.83 10.12 17.17
N LEU A 257 -1.18 9.73 16.07
CA LEU A 257 -1.47 10.23 14.73
C LEU A 257 -2.83 9.72 14.26
N ARG A 258 -3.67 10.63 13.77
CA ARG A 258 -5.00 10.31 13.25
C ARG A 258 -5.09 10.72 11.79
N LEU A 259 -5.42 9.74 10.94
CA LEU A 259 -5.77 9.96 9.54
C LEU A 259 -7.24 9.56 9.29
N PRO A 260 -7.95 10.26 8.38
CA PRO A 260 -9.27 9.83 7.92
C PRO A 260 -9.22 8.43 7.29
N GLY A 261 -10.23 7.61 7.55
CA GLY A 261 -10.34 6.28 6.94
C GLY A 261 -10.76 6.28 5.48
N ALA A 262 -11.19 7.40 4.90
CA ALA A 262 -11.59 7.48 3.50
C ALA A 262 -10.46 8.05 2.64
N ILE A 263 -10.28 7.50 1.43
CA ILE A 263 -9.38 8.07 0.43
C ILE A 263 -9.85 9.51 0.11
N PRO A 264 -8.97 10.51 0.20
CA PRO A 264 -9.35 11.89 -0.03
C PRO A 264 -9.68 12.16 -1.50
N SER A 265 -10.71 12.97 -1.75
CA SER A 265 -11.09 13.42 -3.10
C SER A 265 -10.40 14.70 -3.55
N ASP A 266 -9.91 15.51 -2.61
CA ASP A 266 -9.16 16.74 -2.88
C ASP A 266 -7.66 16.48 -2.71
N ARG A 267 -6.82 17.01 -3.61
CA ARG A 267 -5.35 16.95 -3.54
C ARG A 267 -4.77 18.34 -3.81
N SER A 268 -5.28 19.33 -3.09
CA SER A 268 -5.02 20.75 -3.28
C SER A 268 -3.66 21.23 -2.77
N LEU A 269 -2.99 20.47 -1.88
CA LEU A 269 -1.71 20.87 -1.32
C LEU A 269 -0.55 20.21 -2.08
N ALA A 270 0.31 21.02 -2.68
CA ALA A 270 1.56 20.55 -3.26
C ALA A 270 2.69 20.67 -2.24
N VAL A 271 3.32 19.56 -1.87
CA VAL A 271 4.53 19.50 -1.03
C VAL A 271 5.68 19.08 -1.92
N ASP A 272 6.45 20.03 -2.43
CA ASP A 272 7.61 19.79 -3.30
C ASP A 272 7.33 18.84 -4.49
N GLY A 273 6.14 18.97 -5.10
CA GLY A 273 5.70 18.12 -6.21
C GLY A 273 4.86 16.90 -5.82
N LEU A 274 4.71 16.59 -4.52
CA LEU A 274 3.71 15.64 -4.03
C LEU A 274 2.35 16.32 -3.93
N ALA A 275 1.34 15.79 -4.63
CA ALA A 275 -0.04 16.24 -4.50
C ALA A 275 -0.74 15.53 -3.33
N LEU A 276 -0.88 16.25 -2.21
CA LEU A 276 -1.45 15.77 -0.96
C LEU A 276 -2.76 16.50 -0.62
N SER A 277 -3.49 15.91 0.31
CA SER A 277 -4.73 16.45 0.86
C SER A 277 -4.44 17.15 2.18
N PRO A 278 -4.95 18.37 2.41
CA PRO A 278 -4.79 19.03 3.70
C PRO A 278 -5.44 18.18 4.79
N LEU A 279 -4.74 18.05 5.92
CA LEU A 279 -5.23 17.30 7.07
C LEU A 279 -5.97 18.27 8.01
N PRO A 280 -7.23 17.99 8.38
CA PRO A 280 -7.93 18.81 9.38
C PRO A 280 -7.31 18.61 10.76
N SER A 281 -7.72 19.42 11.72
CA SER A 281 -7.28 19.27 13.12
C SER A 281 -7.48 17.83 13.62
N GLN A 282 -6.45 17.29 14.30
CA GLN A 282 -6.43 15.91 14.84
C GLN A 282 -7.65 15.60 15.73
N LEU A 283 -8.21 16.60 16.40
CA LEU A 283 -9.39 16.44 17.25
C LEU A 283 -10.68 16.18 16.46
N ALA A 284 -10.74 16.60 15.19
CA ALA A 284 -11.90 16.42 14.32
C ALA A 284 -11.87 15.09 13.54
N ILE A 285 -10.76 14.35 13.59
CA ILE A 285 -10.56 13.14 12.80
C ILE A 285 -11.04 11.91 13.57
N ARG A 286 -11.92 11.12 12.95
CA ARG A 286 -12.14 9.73 13.35
C ARG A 286 -10.96 8.90 12.82
N PRO A 287 -10.10 8.35 13.70
CA PRO A 287 -8.87 7.69 13.27
C PRO A 287 -9.16 6.37 12.56
N THR A 288 -8.30 6.04 11.60
CA THR A 288 -8.15 4.69 11.07
C THR A 288 -6.93 3.99 11.65
N ASN A 289 -6.81 2.69 11.44
CA ASN A 289 -5.64 1.93 11.87
C ASN A 289 -4.42 2.32 11.04
N LEU A 290 -3.31 2.60 11.73
CA LEU A 290 -2.02 2.99 11.14
C LEU A 290 -0.94 1.96 11.49
N TYR A 291 -0.06 1.66 10.53
CA TYR A 291 0.90 0.56 10.63
C TYR A 291 2.30 1.01 10.19
N GLN A 292 3.33 0.51 10.87
CA GLN A 292 4.73 0.55 10.43
C GLN A 292 5.21 1.90 9.87
N PRO A 293 5.33 2.92 10.73
CA PRO A 293 5.87 4.20 10.30
C PRO A 293 7.30 4.03 9.78
N ARG A 294 7.68 4.85 8.80
CA ARG A 294 9.02 4.92 8.20
C ARG A 294 9.37 6.37 7.89
N GLY A 295 10.60 6.75 8.17
CA GLY A 295 11.12 8.07 7.83
C GLY A 295 11.22 8.24 6.32
N GLY A 296 10.88 9.42 5.83
CA GLY A 296 11.19 9.87 4.48
C GLY A 296 12.14 11.07 4.50
N PRO A 297 12.72 11.43 3.35
CA PRO A 297 13.57 12.61 3.28
C PRO A 297 12.73 13.90 3.41
N ALA A 298 13.39 14.99 3.80
CA ALA A 298 12.76 16.30 3.93
C ALA A 298 12.26 16.85 2.58
N ALA A 299 11.20 17.66 2.64
CA ALA A 299 10.53 18.27 1.50
C ALA A 299 10.33 19.77 1.75
N GLY A 300 11.40 20.55 1.60
CA GLY A 300 11.42 21.97 1.94
C GLY A 300 11.12 22.14 3.42
N GLU A 301 10.02 22.83 3.72
CA GLU A 301 9.58 23.09 5.10
C GLU A 301 8.89 21.90 5.78
N HIS A 302 8.82 20.73 5.12
CA HIS A 302 8.06 19.58 5.60
C HIS A 302 8.95 18.37 5.87
N ALA A 303 8.70 17.72 7.01
CA ALA A 303 9.15 16.35 7.23
C ALA A 303 8.14 15.37 6.64
N LEU A 304 8.61 14.32 5.98
CA LEU A 304 7.75 13.29 5.40
C LEU A 304 7.90 11.97 6.14
N MET A 305 6.78 11.30 6.37
CA MET A 305 6.73 9.95 6.92
C MET A 305 5.81 9.09 6.07
N THR A 306 6.21 7.85 5.83
CA THR A 306 5.37 6.84 5.18
C THR A 306 4.85 5.85 6.21
N LEU A 307 3.66 5.32 5.97
CA LEU A 307 3.01 4.33 6.82
C LEU A 307 1.93 3.58 6.05
N GLY A 308 1.48 2.44 6.59
CA GLY A 308 0.28 1.76 6.11
C GLY A 308 -0.96 2.33 6.80
N ALA A 309 -1.98 2.73 6.04
CA ALA A 309 -3.26 3.18 6.61
C ALA A 309 -4.41 2.28 6.12
N LYS A 310 -5.27 1.83 7.04
CA LYS A 310 -6.47 1.08 6.68
C LYS A 310 -7.50 2.00 6.04
N LEU A 311 -7.57 2.03 4.71
CA LEU A 311 -8.49 2.89 3.98
C LEU A 311 -9.72 2.12 3.51
N TYR A 312 -10.88 2.73 3.69
CA TYR A 312 -12.18 2.20 3.28
C TYR A 312 -12.49 2.63 1.86
N ARG A 313 -12.78 1.64 1.02
CA ARG A 313 -13.26 1.80 -0.36
C ARG A 313 -14.55 1.00 -0.51
N ARG A 314 -15.40 1.37 -1.48
CA ARG A 314 -16.65 0.64 -1.77
C ARG A 314 -16.39 -0.88 -1.82
N GLY A 315 -16.96 -1.64 -0.88
CA GLY A 315 -16.80 -3.11 -0.76
C GLY A 315 -15.87 -3.59 0.36
N GLY A 316 -14.92 -2.79 0.85
CA GLY A 316 -13.98 -3.26 1.87
C GLY A 316 -13.02 -2.22 2.44
N ALA A 317 -12.14 -2.68 3.32
CA ALA A 317 -11.05 -1.88 3.88
C ALA A 317 -9.73 -2.59 3.65
N GLN A 318 -8.76 -1.89 3.08
CA GLN A 318 -7.43 -2.44 2.83
C GLN A 318 -6.37 -1.49 3.36
N VAL A 319 -5.22 -2.03 3.77
CA VAL A 319 -4.10 -1.21 4.22
C VAL A 319 -3.31 -0.74 3.01
N GLN A 320 -3.27 0.58 2.84
CA GLN A 320 -2.70 1.27 1.70
C GLN A 320 -1.42 2.01 2.11
N PRO A 321 -0.42 2.12 1.22
CA PRO A 321 0.76 2.93 1.49
C PRO A 321 0.37 4.40 1.43
N VAL A 322 0.63 5.15 2.49
CA VAL A 322 0.35 6.59 2.56
C VAL A 322 1.61 7.36 2.94
N VAL A 323 1.63 8.63 2.54
CA VAL A 323 2.60 9.62 3.00
C VAL A 323 1.88 10.67 3.84
N VAL A 324 2.53 11.12 4.91
CA VAL A 324 2.08 12.19 5.79
C VAL A 324 3.17 13.25 5.84
N ALA A 325 2.77 14.51 5.61
CA ALA A 325 3.62 15.67 5.73
C ALA A 325 3.40 16.34 7.08
N PHE A 326 4.49 16.71 7.74
CA PHE A 326 4.51 17.41 9.01
C PHE A 326 5.22 18.75 8.87
N SER A 327 4.76 19.75 9.61
CA SER A 327 5.42 21.04 9.72
C SER A 327 5.14 21.63 11.10
N ALA A 328 6.13 22.33 11.68
CA ALA A 328 6.02 22.97 12.98
C ALA A 328 5.44 22.06 14.10
N GLY A 329 5.87 20.80 14.14
CA GLY A 329 5.48 19.85 15.17
C GLY A 329 4.10 19.20 14.99
N VAL A 330 3.38 19.45 13.88
CA VAL A 330 2.04 18.91 13.64
C VAL A 330 1.89 18.31 12.24
N PRO A 331 1.02 17.30 12.04
CA PRO A 331 0.72 16.79 10.70
C PRO A 331 -0.19 17.77 9.95
N VAL A 332 0.20 18.14 8.73
CA VAL A 332 -0.47 19.20 7.93
C VAL A 332 -1.13 18.66 6.67
N ALA A 333 -0.64 17.54 6.12
CA ALA A 333 -1.16 16.96 4.89
C ALA A 333 -0.92 15.46 4.85
N TRP A 334 -1.69 14.77 4.00
CA TRP A 334 -1.50 13.34 3.77
C TRP A 334 -2.08 12.90 2.42
N GLY A 335 -1.71 11.72 1.96
CA GLY A 335 -2.34 11.10 0.81
C GLY A 335 -1.87 9.67 0.58
N PRO A 336 -2.68 8.82 -0.06
CA PRO A 336 -2.24 7.51 -0.51
C PRO A 336 -1.24 7.65 -1.66
N ILE A 337 -0.15 6.87 -1.59
CA ILE A 337 0.83 6.72 -2.67
C ILE A 337 0.23 5.91 -3.80
N ALA A 338 -0.46 4.82 -3.44
CA ALA A 338 -1.11 3.91 -4.38
C ALA A 338 -2.40 3.34 -3.78
N VAL A 339 -3.18 2.67 -4.63
CA VAL A 339 -4.33 1.85 -4.22
C VAL A 339 -4.07 0.42 -4.65
N SER A 340 -3.55 -0.39 -3.73
CA SER A 340 -3.33 -1.83 -3.87
C SER A 340 -4.58 -2.63 -3.47
N ARG A 341 -4.60 -3.91 -3.84
CA ARG A 341 -5.66 -4.85 -3.42
C ARG A 341 -5.33 -5.61 -2.16
N ASP A 342 -4.04 -5.78 -1.94
CA ASP A 342 -3.46 -6.60 -0.90
C ASP A 342 -2.99 -5.69 0.26
N PHE A 343 -2.57 -6.29 1.37
CA PHE A 343 -2.09 -5.53 2.51
C PHE A 343 -0.69 -4.96 2.21
N SER A 344 -0.58 -3.63 2.10
CA SER A 344 0.69 -2.94 1.88
C SER A 344 1.48 -2.71 3.18
N TYR A 345 2.77 -3.02 3.12
CA TYR A 345 3.76 -2.88 4.20
C TYR A 345 5.04 -2.23 3.68
N TYR A 346 5.90 -1.79 4.62
CA TYR A 346 7.27 -1.36 4.36
C TYR A 346 7.42 -0.35 3.22
N THR A 347 6.63 0.71 3.27
CA THR A 347 6.72 1.80 2.31
C THR A 347 7.96 2.64 2.57
N THR A 348 8.82 2.78 1.56
CA THR A 348 9.99 3.65 1.57
C THR A 348 9.84 4.74 0.52
N LEU A 349 10.38 5.93 0.83
CA LEU A 349 10.30 7.12 0.01
C LEU A 349 11.71 7.66 -0.21
N THR A 350 12.02 8.06 -1.44
CA THR A 350 13.25 8.80 -1.77
C THR A 350 12.92 9.94 -2.72
N ARG A 351 13.87 10.88 -2.85
CA ARG A 351 13.76 12.04 -3.71
C ARG A 351 14.96 12.09 -4.65
N SER A 352 14.68 12.32 -5.92
CA SER A 352 15.67 12.69 -6.92
C SER A 352 15.53 14.18 -7.29
N GLY A 353 16.47 14.69 -8.08
CA GLY A 353 16.32 16.01 -8.70
C GLY A 353 15.13 16.10 -9.68
N ARG A 354 14.56 14.96 -10.11
CA ARG A 354 13.45 14.88 -11.06
C ARG A 354 12.09 14.76 -10.36
N GLY A 355 12.06 14.26 -9.12
CA GLY A 355 10.84 14.12 -8.34
C GLY A 355 10.95 13.07 -7.22
N TRP A 356 9.79 12.67 -6.73
CA TRP A 356 9.62 11.67 -5.68
C TRP A 356 9.45 10.27 -6.25
N HIS A 357 10.02 9.31 -5.53
CA HIS A 357 9.95 7.89 -5.84
C HIS A 357 9.61 7.10 -4.58
N ALA A 358 8.74 6.11 -4.69
CA ALA A 358 8.32 5.28 -3.58
C ALA A 358 8.37 3.80 -3.96
N ALA A 359 8.71 2.96 -3.00
CA ALA A 359 8.62 1.52 -3.11
C ALA A 359 7.90 0.93 -1.89
N TRP A 360 7.16 -0.15 -2.08
CA TRP A 360 6.49 -0.85 -0.98
C TRP A 360 6.28 -2.32 -1.33
N LEU A 361 5.91 -3.10 -0.31
CA LEU A 361 5.57 -4.51 -0.48
C LEU A 361 4.09 -4.74 -0.23
N ASP A 362 3.44 -5.48 -1.11
CA ASP A 362 2.13 -6.05 -0.83
C ASP A 362 2.27 -7.54 -0.45
N MET A 363 1.55 -7.96 0.59
CA MET A 363 1.54 -9.35 1.04
C MET A 363 0.50 -10.17 0.26
N LEU A 364 0.95 -11.20 -0.46
CA LEU A 364 0.06 -12.12 -1.19
C LEU A 364 -0.43 -13.30 -0.35
N GLY A 365 0.20 -13.56 0.81
CA GLY A 365 -0.03 -14.72 1.66
C GLY A 365 1.17 -15.69 1.67
N TYR A 366 1.23 -16.58 2.66
CA TYR A 366 2.29 -17.59 2.82
C TYR A 366 3.74 -17.06 2.78
N GLY A 367 3.91 -15.78 3.11
CA GLY A 367 5.21 -15.13 3.08
C GLY A 367 5.63 -14.68 1.70
N GLU A 368 4.81 -14.74 0.64
CA GLU A 368 5.12 -14.13 -0.66
C GLU A 368 4.74 -12.65 -0.71
N TYR A 369 5.57 -11.85 -1.40
CA TYR A 369 5.38 -10.41 -1.53
C TYR A 369 5.57 -9.92 -2.96
N ARG A 370 4.86 -8.86 -3.34
CA ARG A 370 5.11 -8.09 -4.56
C ARG A 370 5.78 -6.78 -4.21
N LEU A 371 6.89 -6.48 -4.88
CA LEU A 371 7.52 -5.18 -4.84
C LEU A 371 6.88 -4.25 -5.87
N TYR A 372 6.38 -3.13 -5.39
CA TYR A 372 5.84 -2.07 -6.24
C TYR A 372 6.73 -0.85 -6.21
N TYR A 373 6.62 -0.06 -7.28
CA TYR A 373 7.32 1.19 -7.48
C TYR A 373 6.32 2.24 -8.00
N ALA A 374 6.42 3.46 -7.50
CA ALA A 374 5.69 4.61 -7.99
C ALA A 374 6.59 5.84 -8.05
N ALA A 375 6.32 6.72 -9.02
CA ALA A 375 7.11 7.90 -9.24
C ALA A 375 6.24 9.10 -9.66
N THR A 376 6.72 10.30 -9.34
CA THR A 376 6.11 11.57 -9.76
C THR A 376 6.70 12.22 -11.02
N PRO A 377 7.96 11.97 -11.45
CA PRO A 377 8.47 12.48 -12.72
C PRO A 377 7.55 12.09 -13.89
N VAL A 378 7.25 13.05 -14.77
CA VAL A 378 6.25 12.87 -15.84
C VAL A 378 6.58 11.68 -16.75
N GLY A 379 7.83 11.56 -17.20
CA GLY A 379 8.27 10.48 -18.08
C GLY A 379 8.10 9.09 -17.45
N GLU A 380 8.53 8.93 -16.21
CA GLU A 380 8.35 7.66 -15.47
C GLU A 380 6.88 7.36 -15.23
N ARG A 381 6.11 8.35 -14.77
CA ARG A 381 4.69 8.19 -14.50
C ARG A 381 3.93 7.77 -15.76
N GLU A 382 4.20 8.40 -16.89
CA GLU A 382 3.59 8.06 -18.18
C GLU A 382 3.95 6.66 -18.67
N ALA A 383 5.09 6.10 -18.26
CA ALA A 383 5.45 4.71 -18.55
C ALA A 383 4.79 3.72 -17.59
N LEU A 384 4.77 4.03 -16.30
CA LEU A 384 4.14 3.19 -15.27
C LEU A 384 2.61 3.15 -15.39
N ASP A 385 1.99 4.24 -15.87
CA ASP A 385 0.53 4.34 -16.05
C ASP A 385 0.06 3.75 -17.40
N ARG A 386 0.95 3.19 -18.24
CA ARG A 386 0.55 2.59 -19.52
C ARG A 386 -0.23 1.30 -19.27
N VAL A 387 -1.41 1.22 -19.87
CA VAL A 387 -2.20 -0.01 -19.91
C VAL A 387 -1.47 -1.05 -20.77
N GLY A 388 -1.03 -2.13 -20.14
CA GLY A 388 -0.36 -3.25 -20.80
C GLY A 388 -1.33 -4.31 -21.31
N TRP A 389 -0.81 -5.29 -22.06
CA TRP A 389 -1.58 -6.48 -22.45
C TRP A 389 -2.02 -7.31 -21.24
N ASP A 390 -1.19 -7.34 -20.19
CA ASP A 390 -1.51 -8.03 -18.95
C ASP A 390 -2.74 -7.42 -18.27
N ASP A 391 -2.90 -6.09 -18.30
CA ASP A 391 -4.07 -5.41 -17.78
C ASP A 391 -5.33 -5.75 -18.58
N VAL A 392 -5.20 -5.87 -19.91
CA VAL A 392 -6.31 -6.27 -20.79
C VAL A 392 -6.73 -7.72 -20.52
N VAL A 393 -5.76 -8.64 -20.41
CA VAL A 393 -6.04 -10.05 -20.10
C VAL A 393 -6.65 -10.18 -18.70
N TYR A 394 -6.10 -9.47 -17.72
CA TYR A 394 -6.63 -9.40 -16.38
C TYR A 394 -8.08 -8.85 -16.36
N PHE A 395 -8.34 -7.78 -17.11
CA PHE A 395 -9.67 -7.20 -17.29
C PHE A 395 -10.65 -8.23 -17.86
N LEU A 396 -10.27 -8.89 -18.96
CA LEU A 396 -11.12 -9.88 -19.63
C LEU A 396 -11.38 -11.10 -18.74
N GLY A 397 -10.36 -11.57 -18.02
CA GLY A 397 -10.50 -12.66 -17.05
C GLY A 397 -11.45 -12.30 -15.90
N THR A 398 -11.33 -11.09 -15.36
CA THR A 398 -12.24 -10.59 -14.31
C THR A 398 -13.68 -10.47 -14.83
N ALA A 399 -13.85 -9.92 -16.04
CA ALA A 399 -15.17 -9.80 -16.67
C ALA A 399 -15.80 -11.18 -16.94
N ALA A 400 -15.05 -12.13 -17.48
CA ALA A 400 -15.51 -13.48 -17.75
C ALA A 400 -15.89 -14.22 -16.45
N SER A 401 -15.05 -14.13 -15.41
CA SER A 401 -15.35 -14.69 -14.09
C SER A 401 -16.64 -14.10 -13.50
N GLY A 402 -16.82 -12.79 -13.63
CA GLY A 402 -18.06 -12.13 -13.18
C GLY A 402 -19.28 -12.52 -13.99
N MET A 403 -19.16 -12.73 -15.30
CA MET A 403 -20.27 -13.30 -16.08
C MET A 403 -20.67 -14.68 -15.56
N VAL A 404 -19.71 -15.54 -15.21
CA VAL A 404 -19.98 -16.84 -14.58
C VAL A 404 -20.69 -16.67 -13.23
N GLY A 405 -20.23 -15.72 -12.39
CA GLY A 405 -20.93 -15.35 -11.14
C GLY A 405 -22.35 -14.86 -11.38
N GLY A 406 -22.56 -14.05 -12.42
CA GLY A 406 -23.88 -13.56 -12.85
C GLY A 406 -24.83 -14.67 -13.28
N LEU A 407 -24.33 -15.76 -13.89
CA LEU A 407 -25.16 -16.93 -14.23
C LEU A 407 -25.79 -17.57 -12.99
N ALA A 408 -25.15 -17.50 -11.82
CA ALA A 408 -25.71 -18.01 -10.57
C ALA A 408 -26.97 -17.25 -10.12
N LEU A 409 -27.22 -16.04 -10.67
CA LEU A 409 -28.42 -15.26 -10.40
C LEU A 409 -29.61 -15.59 -11.31
N ILE A 410 -29.39 -16.36 -12.38
CA ILE A 410 -30.48 -16.77 -13.30
C ILE A 410 -31.66 -17.41 -12.56
N PRO A 411 -31.46 -18.41 -11.67
CA PRO A 411 -32.58 -19.01 -10.95
C PRO A 411 -33.38 -18.00 -10.14
N LEU A 412 -32.70 -17.04 -9.50
CA LEU A 412 -33.33 -15.99 -8.71
C LEU A 412 -34.22 -15.08 -9.58
N PHE A 413 -33.71 -14.61 -10.72
CA PHE A 413 -34.47 -13.80 -11.66
C PHE A 413 -35.65 -14.56 -12.29
N LEU A 414 -35.48 -15.85 -12.58
CA LEU A 414 -36.56 -16.69 -13.08
C LEU A 414 -37.66 -16.85 -12.04
N ILE A 415 -37.31 -17.12 -10.77
CA ILE A 415 -38.28 -17.18 -9.66
C ILE A 415 -39.02 -15.85 -9.52
N ALA A 416 -38.32 -14.72 -9.61
CA ALA A 416 -38.91 -13.39 -9.53
C ALA A 416 -39.89 -13.08 -10.68
N SER A 417 -39.73 -13.76 -11.81
CA SER A 417 -40.61 -13.64 -12.97
C SER A 417 -41.89 -14.48 -12.84
N VAL A 418 -41.90 -15.51 -11.96
CA VAL A 418 -43.03 -16.43 -11.78
C VAL A 418 -44.35 -15.73 -11.41
N PRO A 419 -44.40 -14.74 -10.50
CA PRO A 419 -45.65 -14.03 -10.20
C PRO A 419 -46.26 -13.37 -11.44
N GLY A 420 -45.43 -12.80 -12.31
CA GLY A 420 -45.87 -12.22 -13.57
C GLY A 420 -46.42 -13.26 -14.55
N LEU A 421 -45.72 -14.39 -14.65
CA LEU A 421 -46.17 -15.52 -15.47
C LEU A 421 -47.50 -16.09 -14.96
N ALA A 422 -47.65 -16.26 -13.65
CA ALA A 422 -48.88 -16.73 -13.02
C ALA A 422 -50.06 -15.78 -13.26
N LEU A 423 -49.82 -14.47 -13.21
CA LEU A 423 -50.82 -13.44 -13.52
C LEU A 423 -51.30 -13.54 -14.98
N ILE A 424 -50.37 -13.68 -15.92
CA ILE A 424 -50.69 -13.84 -17.36
C ILE A 424 -51.46 -15.15 -17.59
N PHE A 425 -51.02 -16.24 -16.95
CA PHE A 425 -51.66 -17.55 -17.06
C PHE A 425 -53.08 -17.56 -16.48
N PHE A 426 -53.31 -16.91 -15.34
CA PHE A 426 -54.64 -16.78 -14.75
C PHE A 426 -55.59 -15.98 -15.65
N HIS A 427 -55.12 -14.87 -16.24
CA HIS A 427 -55.91 -14.10 -17.21
C HIS A 427 -56.32 -14.95 -18.42
N TYR A 428 -55.43 -15.82 -18.90
CA TYR A 428 -55.73 -16.77 -19.96
C TYR A 428 -56.81 -17.79 -19.57
N LEU A 429 -56.72 -18.38 -18.37
CA LEU A 429 -57.70 -19.35 -17.88
C LEU A 429 -59.12 -18.79 -17.77
N VAL A 430 -59.25 -17.48 -17.51
CA VAL A 430 -60.55 -16.79 -17.40
C VAL A 430 -61.09 -16.36 -18.79
N GLY A 431 -60.42 -16.73 -19.89
CA GLY A 431 -60.84 -16.39 -21.25
C GLY A 431 -60.54 -14.95 -21.64
N GLY A 432 -59.51 -14.35 -21.04
CA GLY A 432 -59.10 -12.99 -21.34
C GLY A 432 -58.46 -12.85 -22.73
N GLU A 433 -58.74 -11.72 -23.39
CA GLU A 433 -58.11 -11.36 -24.67
C GLU A 433 -56.59 -11.20 -24.52
N GLU A 434 -55.81 -11.81 -25.42
CA GLU A 434 -54.33 -11.83 -25.33
C GLU A 434 -53.65 -10.78 -26.21
N SER A 435 -54.37 -10.17 -27.16
CA SER A 435 -53.75 -9.31 -28.15
C SER A 435 -53.24 -7.99 -27.56
N LEU A 436 -51.95 -7.72 -27.73
CA LEU A 436 -51.31 -6.45 -27.35
C LEU A 436 -51.81 -5.24 -28.17
N ARG A 437 -52.74 -5.45 -29.10
CA ARG A 437 -53.47 -4.35 -29.76
C ARG A 437 -54.41 -3.63 -28.78
N TYR A 438 -54.94 -4.35 -27.79
CA TYR A 438 -55.83 -3.79 -26.78
C TYR A 438 -55.06 -3.17 -25.61
N ARG A 439 -55.71 -2.24 -24.90
CA ARG A 439 -55.10 -1.54 -23.76
C ARG A 439 -54.88 -2.48 -22.56
N TRP A 440 -55.82 -3.39 -22.32
CA TRP A 440 -55.81 -4.26 -21.14
C TRP A 440 -54.62 -5.24 -21.11
N PRO A 441 -54.30 -5.95 -22.21
CA PRO A 441 -53.08 -6.78 -22.33
C PRO A 441 -51.76 -6.02 -22.10
N LYS A 442 -51.69 -4.72 -22.43
CA LYS A 442 -50.51 -3.88 -22.14
C LYS A 442 -50.36 -3.56 -20.66
N VAL A 443 -51.47 -3.31 -19.98
CA VAL A 443 -51.49 -3.11 -18.52
C VAL A 443 -51.09 -4.41 -17.83
N LEU A 444 -51.64 -5.54 -18.28
CA LEU A 444 -51.29 -6.87 -17.77
C LEU A 444 -49.80 -7.19 -17.94
N LEU A 445 -49.21 -6.90 -19.11
CA LEU A 445 -47.77 -7.04 -19.33
C LEU A 445 -46.96 -6.18 -18.36
N THR A 446 -47.35 -4.93 -18.15
CA THR A 446 -46.65 -4.01 -17.25
C THR A 446 -46.71 -4.50 -15.80
N LEU A 447 -47.89 -4.92 -15.34
CA LEU A 447 -48.08 -5.49 -14.00
C LEU A 447 -47.32 -6.80 -13.82
N GLY A 448 -47.26 -7.63 -14.87
CA GLY A 448 -46.51 -8.89 -14.85
C GLY A 448 -44.99 -8.71 -14.77
N LEU A 449 -44.46 -7.59 -15.28
CA LEU A 449 -43.03 -7.28 -15.20
C LEU A 449 -42.61 -6.60 -13.89
N LEU A 450 -43.58 -6.07 -13.14
CA LEU A 450 -43.31 -5.24 -11.96
C LEU A 450 -42.56 -6.00 -10.84
N PRO A 451 -42.90 -7.25 -10.47
CA PRO A 451 -42.14 -8.01 -9.46
C PRO A 451 -40.68 -8.25 -9.87
N TYR A 452 -40.47 -8.58 -11.15
CA TYR A 452 -39.15 -8.80 -11.73
C TYR A 452 -38.28 -7.52 -11.67
N LEU A 453 -38.86 -6.38 -12.06
CA LEU A 453 -38.17 -5.08 -12.04
C LEU A 453 -37.90 -4.58 -10.62
N ILE A 454 -38.83 -4.79 -9.67
CA ILE A 454 -38.62 -4.43 -8.26
C ILE A 454 -37.45 -5.21 -7.68
N LEU A 455 -37.41 -6.54 -7.89
CA LEU A 455 -36.28 -7.34 -7.40
C LEU A 455 -34.96 -6.83 -8.00
N LYS A 456 -34.96 -6.54 -9.30
CA LYS A 456 -33.77 -6.02 -9.99
C LYS A 456 -33.28 -4.69 -9.39
N ILE A 457 -34.19 -3.76 -9.12
CA ILE A 457 -33.86 -2.47 -8.48
C ILE A 457 -33.33 -2.71 -7.04
N ALA A 458 -33.95 -3.62 -6.28
CA ALA A 458 -33.48 -3.96 -4.95
C ALA A 458 -32.07 -4.58 -4.97
N LEU A 459 -31.81 -5.51 -5.90
CA LEU A 459 -30.49 -6.12 -6.09
C LEU A 459 -29.46 -5.10 -6.58
N ALA A 460 -29.85 -4.16 -7.44
CA ALA A 460 -28.97 -3.07 -7.86
C ALA A 460 -28.61 -2.13 -6.70
N GLY A 461 -29.45 -2.01 -5.66
CA GLY A 461 -29.08 -1.28 -4.44
C GLY A 461 -28.17 -2.06 -3.50
N VAL A 462 -28.39 -3.37 -3.37
CA VAL A 462 -27.65 -4.26 -2.45
C VAL A 462 -26.29 -4.67 -3.01
N PHE A 463 -26.22 -4.98 -4.30
CA PHE A 463 -25.02 -5.43 -5.01
C PHE A 463 -24.47 -4.37 -5.97
N GLY A 464 -24.96 -3.13 -5.88
CA GLY A 464 -24.69 -2.01 -6.78
C GLY A 464 -23.28 -1.45 -6.75
N GLY A 465 -22.27 -2.28 -6.98
CA GLY A 465 -21.07 -1.83 -7.65
C GLY A 465 -21.40 -1.61 -9.11
N VAL A 466 -21.03 -0.44 -9.66
CA VAL A 466 -20.87 -0.34 -11.11
C VAL A 466 -19.81 -1.36 -11.53
N PRO A 467 -20.05 -2.18 -12.56
CA PRO A 467 -18.99 -2.97 -13.16
C PRO A 467 -17.83 -2.02 -13.41
N PHE A 468 -16.65 -2.33 -12.89
CA PHE A 468 -15.47 -1.51 -13.11
C PHE A 468 -15.52 -0.12 -12.45
N ALA A 469 -16.36 0.09 -11.43
CA ALA A 469 -16.41 1.32 -10.62
C ALA A 469 -15.02 1.74 -10.15
N GLN A 470 -14.15 0.76 -9.89
CA GLN A 470 -12.80 0.97 -9.43
C GLN A 470 -11.88 1.70 -10.43
N TRP A 471 -12.23 1.72 -11.71
CA TRP A 471 -11.48 2.39 -12.78
C TRP A 471 -12.15 3.68 -13.26
N LEU A 472 -13.32 3.99 -12.72
CA LEU A 472 -14.04 5.21 -13.01
C LEU A 472 -13.78 6.24 -11.91
N SER A 473 -13.80 7.52 -12.26
CA SER A 473 -13.84 8.57 -11.25
C SER A 473 -15.05 8.37 -10.34
N GLN A 474 -14.95 8.74 -9.07
CA GLN A 474 -16.05 8.61 -8.11
C GLN A 474 -17.39 9.18 -8.61
N PRO A 475 -17.48 10.39 -9.22
CA PRO A 475 -18.74 10.90 -9.75
C PRO A 475 -19.25 10.07 -10.93
N THR A 476 -18.37 9.64 -11.85
CA THR A 476 -18.74 8.78 -12.98
C THR A 476 -19.27 7.43 -12.50
N ALA A 477 -18.58 6.80 -11.53
CA ALA A 477 -19.00 5.55 -10.94
C ALA A 477 -20.34 5.68 -10.20
N THR A 478 -20.59 6.80 -9.50
CA THR A 478 -21.89 7.03 -8.87
C THR A 478 -22.98 7.18 -9.91
N ALA A 479 -22.79 8.01 -10.93
CA ALA A 479 -23.77 8.23 -12.00
C ALA A 479 -24.08 6.92 -12.75
N ALA A 480 -23.03 6.17 -13.11
CA ALA A 480 -23.16 4.86 -13.74
C ALA A 480 -23.94 3.87 -12.85
N GLY A 481 -23.82 3.95 -11.52
CA GLY A 481 -24.53 3.06 -10.58
C GLY A 481 -26.03 3.24 -10.64
N TRP A 482 -26.48 4.47 -10.90
CA TRP A 482 -27.88 4.79 -11.10
C TRP A 482 -28.40 4.41 -12.48
N VAL A 483 -27.56 4.42 -13.52
CA VAL A 483 -28.03 4.27 -14.91
C VAL A 483 -27.88 2.84 -15.43
N ILE A 484 -26.73 2.20 -15.19
CA ILE A 484 -26.38 0.90 -15.77
C ILE A 484 -27.41 -0.20 -15.48
N PRO A 485 -27.99 -0.31 -14.26
CA PRO A 485 -29.00 -1.33 -13.99
C PRO A 485 -30.24 -1.26 -14.89
N PHE A 486 -30.55 -0.10 -15.48
CA PHE A 486 -31.70 0.08 -16.36
C PHE A 486 -31.40 -0.24 -17.83
N ILE A 487 -30.13 -0.34 -18.22
CA ILE A 487 -29.74 -0.64 -19.62
C ILE A 487 -30.32 -1.98 -20.11
N PRO A 488 -30.24 -3.11 -19.35
CA PRO A 488 -30.84 -4.36 -19.79
C PRO A 488 -32.37 -4.28 -19.93
N ALA A 489 -33.04 -3.47 -19.08
CA ALA A 489 -34.50 -3.28 -19.16
C ALA A 489 -34.90 -2.50 -20.42
N LEU A 490 -34.06 -1.55 -20.84
CA LEU A 490 -34.24 -0.85 -22.10
C LEU A 490 -34.12 -1.81 -23.30
N PHE A 491 -33.15 -2.74 -23.28
CA PHE A 491 -33.03 -3.78 -24.30
C PHE A 491 -34.22 -4.75 -24.28
N GLY A 492 -34.70 -5.14 -23.10
CA GLY A 492 -35.93 -5.93 -22.95
C GLY A 492 -37.14 -5.22 -23.57
N ALA A 493 -37.31 -3.93 -23.31
CA ALA A 493 -38.38 -3.13 -23.91
C ALA A 493 -38.23 -3.01 -25.44
N ALA A 494 -37.01 -2.86 -25.95
CA ALA A 494 -36.73 -2.86 -27.38
C ALA A 494 -37.08 -4.21 -28.03
N ALA A 495 -36.78 -5.33 -27.37
CA ALA A 495 -37.15 -6.67 -27.84
C ALA A 495 -38.67 -6.84 -27.94
N VAL A 496 -39.43 -6.35 -26.95
CA VAL A 496 -40.90 -6.30 -26.99
C VAL A 496 -41.38 -5.46 -28.17
N LEU A 497 -40.80 -4.27 -28.38
CA LEU A 497 -41.19 -3.38 -29.48
C LEU A 497 -40.94 -4.04 -30.85
N ILE A 498 -39.80 -4.70 -31.03
CA ILE A 498 -39.46 -5.43 -32.27
C ILE A 498 -40.45 -6.58 -32.48
N TYR A 499 -40.75 -7.36 -31.42
CA TYR A 499 -41.74 -8.44 -31.47
C TYR A 499 -43.12 -7.92 -31.90
N VAL A 500 -43.62 -6.87 -31.24
CA VAL A 500 -44.93 -6.28 -31.52
C VAL A 500 -45.01 -5.74 -32.96
N ARG A 501 -43.93 -5.15 -33.48
CA ARG A 501 -43.88 -4.65 -34.85
C ARG A 501 -43.82 -5.74 -35.92
N ARG A 502 -43.25 -6.91 -35.59
CA ARG A 502 -43.06 -8.01 -36.55
C ARG A 502 -44.17 -9.05 -36.50
N SER A 503 -44.89 -9.17 -35.39
CA SER A 503 -45.98 -10.14 -35.25
C SER A 503 -47.27 -9.63 -35.90
N THR A 504 -47.93 -10.48 -36.67
CA THR A 504 -49.29 -10.22 -37.17
C THR A 504 -50.30 -10.18 -36.02
N GLU A 505 -50.13 -11.05 -35.04
CA GLU A 505 -50.95 -11.17 -33.83
C GLU A 505 -50.05 -11.16 -32.58
N PRO A 506 -49.68 -9.98 -32.06
CA PRO A 506 -48.81 -9.90 -30.90
C PRO A 506 -49.59 -10.25 -29.62
N THR A 507 -49.15 -11.27 -28.89
CA THR A 507 -49.78 -11.72 -27.63
C THR A 507 -48.93 -11.40 -26.40
N VAL A 508 -49.55 -11.39 -25.21
CA VAL A 508 -48.88 -10.99 -23.95
C VAL A 508 -47.72 -11.91 -23.58
N PHE A 509 -47.90 -13.23 -23.67
CA PHE A 509 -46.90 -14.19 -23.20
C PHE A 509 -45.56 -14.12 -23.95
N PRO A 510 -45.52 -14.13 -25.31
CA PRO A 510 -44.26 -13.99 -26.03
C PRO A 510 -43.60 -12.62 -25.82
N ALA A 511 -44.36 -11.55 -25.61
CA ALA A 511 -43.79 -10.25 -25.25
C ALA A 511 -43.18 -10.26 -23.85
N TRP A 512 -43.85 -10.85 -22.86
CA TRP A 512 -43.30 -11.03 -21.53
C TRP A 512 -42.01 -11.87 -21.57
N ALA A 513 -42.01 -12.99 -22.30
CA ALA A 513 -40.84 -13.84 -22.45
C ALA A 513 -39.70 -13.11 -23.16
N ALA A 514 -39.99 -12.39 -24.25
CA ALA A 514 -38.99 -11.58 -24.96
C ALA A 514 -38.35 -10.53 -24.05
N PHE A 515 -39.14 -9.88 -23.19
CA PHE A 515 -38.62 -8.94 -22.20
C PHE A 515 -37.71 -9.64 -21.19
N VAL A 516 -38.23 -10.65 -20.49
CA VAL A 516 -37.52 -11.31 -19.36
C VAL A 516 -36.24 -11.97 -19.83
N ILE A 517 -36.26 -12.70 -20.96
CA ILE A 517 -35.06 -13.38 -21.48
C ILE A 517 -34.01 -12.36 -21.91
N THR A 518 -34.41 -11.32 -22.64
CA THR A 518 -33.48 -10.29 -23.12
C THR A 518 -32.89 -9.51 -21.94
N ASP A 519 -33.73 -9.02 -21.02
CA ASP A 519 -33.26 -8.32 -19.83
C ASP A 519 -32.33 -9.21 -19.01
N LEU A 520 -32.69 -10.48 -18.78
CA LEU A 520 -31.86 -11.42 -18.04
C LEU A 520 -30.49 -11.64 -18.68
N MET A 521 -30.44 -11.89 -20.00
CA MET A 521 -29.19 -12.07 -20.72
C MET A 521 -28.30 -10.83 -20.62
N PHE A 522 -28.86 -9.65 -20.87
CA PHE A 522 -28.11 -8.40 -20.77
C PHE A 522 -27.75 -8.05 -19.32
N THR A 523 -28.55 -8.43 -18.33
CA THR A 523 -28.24 -8.28 -16.91
C THR A 523 -27.02 -9.13 -16.55
N VAL A 524 -26.93 -10.38 -17.01
CA VAL A 524 -25.74 -11.22 -16.79
C VAL A 524 -24.52 -10.64 -17.50
N ILE A 525 -24.65 -10.17 -18.74
CA ILE A 525 -23.51 -9.63 -19.51
C ILE A 525 -23.02 -8.31 -18.90
N VAL A 526 -23.94 -7.41 -18.54
CA VAL A 526 -23.63 -6.04 -18.10
C VAL A 526 -23.28 -6.01 -16.62
N LEU A 527 -24.07 -6.66 -15.77
CA LEU A 527 -23.90 -6.62 -14.31
C LEU A 527 -23.09 -7.81 -13.78
N GLY A 528 -22.97 -8.92 -14.52
CA GLY A 528 -22.13 -10.07 -14.16
C GLY A 528 -20.74 -9.67 -13.64
N PRO A 529 -19.97 -8.86 -14.38
CA PRO A 529 -18.65 -8.41 -13.95
C PRO A 529 -18.60 -7.72 -12.56
N ALA A 530 -19.69 -7.07 -12.13
CA ALA A 530 -19.77 -6.48 -10.80
C ALA A 530 -19.79 -7.51 -9.66
N PHE A 531 -20.17 -8.77 -9.95
CA PHE A 531 -20.26 -9.83 -8.95
C PHE A 531 -18.95 -10.59 -8.72
N ALA A 532 -17.97 -10.52 -9.63
CA ALA A 532 -16.63 -11.12 -9.41
C ALA A 532 -15.59 -10.15 -8.83
N GLY A 533 -15.86 -8.83 -8.88
CA GLY A 533 -14.92 -7.78 -8.49
C GLY A 533 -15.31 -7.02 -7.22
N GLY A 534 -16.22 -7.56 -6.41
CA GLY A 534 -16.64 -7.02 -5.12
C GLY A 534 -15.66 -7.34 -4.00
#